data_AF-A0A1Y4BHA0-F1
#
_entry.id   AF-A0A1Y4BHA0-F1
#
_cell.length_a   1.000
_cell.length_b   1.000
_cell.length_c   1.000
_cell.angle_alpha   90.00
_cell.angle_beta   90.00
_cell.angle_gamma   90.00
#
_symmetry.space_group_name_H-M   'P 1'
#
loop_
_entity.id
_entity.type
_entity.pdbx_description
1 polymer ?
#
loop_
_entity_poly.entity_id
_entity_poly.type
_entity_poly.pdbx_seq_one_letter_code
_entity_poly.pdbx_strand_id
1 'polypeptide(L)'
;MFEVRSEDYGELQRLVDALFAPGVSARATVSKIDILVRADAFDLNDDLTEVVELLPSGNFTRTRLCDQLNSILTGHGWAAAYGTVE
;
A
#
# COMPACT_ATOMS: atom_id res chain seq x y z
N MET A 1 18.58 -1.80 -20.48
CA MET A 1 17.43 -2.34 -19.71
C MET A 1 16.59 -1.13 -19.35
N PHE A 2 15.46 -0.94 -20.02
CA PHE A 2 14.60 0.22 -19.73
C PHE A 2 14.01 0.04 -18.33
N GLU A 3 14.26 1.01 -17.46
CA GLU A 3 13.69 1.05 -16.13
C GLU A 3 12.21 1.41 -16.29
N VAL A 4 11.33 0.41 -16.32
CA VAL A 4 9.87 0.60 -16.42
C VAL A 4 9.35 0.99 -15.04
N ARG A 5 9.75 2.15 -14.54
CA ARG A 5 9.20 2.73 -13.32
C ARG A 5 8.06 3.66 -13.71
N SER A 6 6.91 3.46 -13.08
CA SER A 6 5.80 4.40 -13.19
C SER A 6 6.17 5.75 -12.56
N GLU A 7 5.48 6.81 -12.95
CA GLU A 7 5.55 8.10 -12.26
C GLU A 7 5.07 8.01 -10.80
N ASP A 8 4.18 7.05 -10.51
CA ASP A 8 3.64 6.78 -9.17
C ASP A 8 4.49 5.80 -8.35
N TYR A 9 5.75 5.58 -8.75
CA TYR A 9 6.65 4.70 -8.01
C TYR A 9 6.82 5.19 -6.57
N GLY A 10 6.51 4.32 -5.60
CA GLY A 10 6.63 4.60 -4.17
C GLY A 10 5.40 5.26 -3.51
N GLU A 11 4.32 5.55 -4.24
CA GLU A 11 3.10 6.12 -3.63
C GLU A 11 2.48 5.17 -2.57
N LEU A 12 2.52 3.85 -2.80
CA LEU A 12 2.09 2.87 -1.79
C LEU A 12 2.94 2.91 -0.51
N GLN A 13 4.24 3.21 -0.60
CA GLN A 13 5.08 3.36 0.61
C GLN A 13 4.65 4.60 1.39
N ARG A 14 4.37 5.71 0.71
CA ARG A 14 3.88 6.93 1.36
C ARG A 14 2.52 6.72 2.04
N LEU A 15 1.63 5.93 1.42
CA LEU A 15 0.38 5.52 2.04
C LEU A 15 0.63 4.74 3.34
N VAL A 16 1.50 3.71 3.30
CA VAL A 16 1.86 2.91 4.47
C VAL A 16 2.45 3.79 5.58
N ASP A 17 3.36 4.69 5.24
CA ASP A 17 4.01 5.57 6.22
C ASP A 17 3.02 6.57 6.84
N ALA A 18 2.05 7.06 6.07
CA ALA A 18 1.00 7.93 6.58
C ALA A 18 0.02 7.21 7.53
N LEU A 19 -0.27 5.93 7.28
CA LEU A 19 -1.10 5.09 8.14
C LEU A 19 -0.42 4.78 9.48
N PHE A 20 0.91 4.66 9.49
CA PHE A 20 1.73 4.32 10.65
C PHE A 20 2.71 5.44 11.02
N ALA A 21 2.26 6.69 10.92
CA ALA A 21 3.10 7.87 11.15
C ALA A 21 3.79 7.88 12.53
N PRO A 22 4.93 8.55 12.67
CA PRO A 22 5.64 8.66 13.95
C PRO A 22 4.72 9.15 15.07
N GLY A 23 4.75 8.46 16.22
CA GLY A 23 3.85 8.71 17.36
C GLY A 23 2.63 7.79 17.42
N VAL A 24 2.35 7.04 16.35
CA VAL A 24 1.45 5.90 16.39
C VAL A 24 2.14 4.73 17.11
N SER A 25 1.40 4.03 17.98
CA SER A 25 1.92 2.85 18.68
C SER A 25 2.43 1.80 17.70
N ALA A 26 3.56 1.15 18.00
CA ALA A 26 4.06 0.01 17.22
C ALA A 26 3.10 -1.19 17.20
N ARG A 27 2.11 -1.22 18.10
CA ARG A 27 1.01 -2.20 18.13
C ARG A 27 -0.27 -1.69 17.48
N ALA A 28 -0.25 -0.49 16.89
CA ALA A 28 -1.41 0.03 16.21
C ALA A 28 -1.79 -0.88 15.05
N THR A 29 -3.09 -0.97 14.84
CA THR A 29 -3.68 -1.65 13.70
C THR A 29 -4.56 -0.68 12.96
N VAL A 30 -4.57 -0.77 11.63
CA VAL A 30 -5.46 0.00 10.76
C VAL A 30 -6.50 -0.93 10.15
N SER A 31 -7.76 -0.50 10.06
CA SER A 31 -8.81 -1.28 9.41
C SER A 31 -8.74 -1.13 7.89
N LYS A 32 -9.32 -2.07 7.13
CA LYS A 32 -9.48 -1.91 5.67
C LYS A 32 -10.15 -0.58 5.29
N ILE A 33 -11.13 -0.14 6.07
CA ILE A 33 -11.83 1.14 5.82
C ILE A 33 -10.88 2.32 5.98
N ASP A 34 -10.05 2.34 7.04
CA ASP A 34 -9.06 3.42 7.24
C ASP A 34 -8.04 3.49 6.10
N ILE A 35 -7.63 2.32 5.59
CA ILE A 35 -6.72 2.23 4.45
C ILE A 35 -7.39 2.80 3.20
N LEU A 36 -8.63 2.40 2.89
CA LEU A 36 -9.38 2.91 1.73
C LEU A 36 -9.60 4.42 1.80
N VAL A 37 -10.02 4.93 2.96
CA VAL A 37 -10.20 6.38 3.18
C VAL A 37 -8.88 7.13 3.01
N ARG A 38 -7.76 6.57 3.47
CA ARG A 38 -6.46 7.20 3.29
C ARG A 38 -5.98 7.13 1.84
N ALA A 39 -6.22 6.03 1.14
CA ALA A 39 -5.86 5.85 -0.26
C ALA A 39 -6.62 6.83 -1.16
N ASP A 40 -7.92 7.02 -0.92
CA ASP A 40 -8.75 8.02 -1.59
C ASP A 40 -8.19 9.45 -1.38
N ALA A 41 -7.76 9.77 -0.15
CA ALA A 41 -7.12 11.05 0.14
C ALA A 41 -5.74 11.23 -0.52
N PHE A 42 -5.09 10.15 -0.96
CA PHE A 42 -3.81 10.16 -1.67
C PHE A 42 -3.97 10.28 -3.18
N ASP A 43 -5.21 10.18 -3.71
CA ASP A 43 -5.51 10.24 -5.14
C ASP A 43 -4.64 9.25 -5.94
N LEU A 44 -4.58 8.00 -5.45
CA LEU A 44 -3.82 6.93 -6.09
C LEU A 44 -4.37 6.65 -7.50
N ASN A 45 -3.49 6.29 -8.43
CA ASN A 45 -3.91 5.84 -9.75
C ASN A 45 -4.77 4.55 -9.69
N ASP A 46 -5.37 4.19 -10.82
CA ASP A 46 -6.30 3.05 -10.90
C ASP A 46 -5.64 1.72 -10.48
N ASP A 47 -4.40 1.46 -10.89
CA ASP A 47 -3.67 0.23 -10.55
C ASP A 47 -3.43 0.13 -9.04
N LEU A 48 -2.97 1.21 -8.41
CA LEU A 48 -2.68 1.24 -6.98
C LEU A 48 -3.96 1.23 -6.13
N THR A 49 -5.04 1.83 -6.65
CA THR A 49 -6.37 1.73 -6.05
C THR A 49 -6.86 0.28 -6.07
N GLU A 50 -6.71 -0.44 -7.19
CA GLU A 50 -7.05 -1.86 -7.28
C GLU A 50 -6.26 -2.69 -6.24
N VAL A 51 -4.96 -2.43 -6.07
CA VAL A 51 -4.13 -3.11 -5.06
C VAL A 51 -4.71 -2.97 -3.66
N VAL A 52 -5.17 -1.76 -3.29
CA VAL A 52 -5.75 -1.49 -1.97
C VAL A 52 -7.15 -2.13 -1.85
N GLU A 53 -7.96 -2.09 -2.90
CA GLU A 53 -9.30 -2.67 -2.91
C GLU A 53 -9.30 -4.20 -2.74
N LEU A 54 -8.27 -4.87 -3.27
CA LEU A 54 -8.08 -6.32 -3.18
C LEU A 54 -7.64 -6.81 -1.79
N LEU A 55 -7.31 -5.92 -0.85
CA LEU A 55 -6.97 -6.32 0.52
C LEU A 55 -8.11 -7.11 1.17
N PRO A 56 -7.81 -8.15 1.98
CA PRO A 56 -8.84 -8.84 2.73
C PRO A 56 -9.49 -7.91 3.77
N SER A 57 -10.70 -8.22 4.20
CA SER A 57 -11.33 -7.51 5.32
C SER A 57 -10.58 -7.81 6.62
N GLY A 58 -10.36 -6.80 7.45
CA GLY A 58 -9.73 -6.98 8.76
C GLY A 58 -8.97 -5.76 9.25
N ASN A 59 -8.16 -5.99 10.28
CA ASN A 59 -7.23 -5.03 10.85
C ASN A 59 -5.80 -5.50 10.60
N PHE A 60 -4.91 -4.56 10.26
CA PHE A 60 -3.55 -4.85 9.87
C PHE A 60 -2.56 -4.11 10.76
N THR A 61 -1.53 -4.83 11.23
CA THR A 61 -0.28 -4.19 11.64
C THR A 61 0.48 -3.73 10.39
N ARG A 62 1.47 -2.85 10.53
CA ARG A 62 2.31 -2.40 9.40
C ARG A 62 2.88 -3.57 8.62
N THR A 63 3.54 -4.50 9.30
CA THR A 63 4.11 -5.72 8.68
C THR A 63 3.05 -6.52 7.91
N ARG A 64 1.89 -6.78 8.52
CA ARG A 64 0.83 -7.55 7.85
C ARG A 64 0.24 -6.82 6.65
N LEU A 65 0.15 -5.49 6.70
CA LEU A 65 -0.29 -4.70 5.56
C LEU A 65 0.72 -4.76 4.42
N CYS A 66 2.01 -4.55 4.71
CA CYS A 66 3.08 -4.60 3.72
C CYS A 66 3.14 -5.98 3.03
N ASP A 67 3.03 -7.07 3.81
CA ASP A 67 3.00 -8.43 3.26
C ASP A 67 1.85 -8.62 2.26
N GLN A 68 0.65 -8.12 2.58
CA GLN A 68 -0.53 -8.25 1.72
C GLN A 68 -0.42 -7.39 0.46
N LEU A 69 0.00 -6.13 0.60
CA LEU A 69 0.22 -5.23 -0.54
C LEU A 69 1.27 -5.80 -1.50
N ASN A 70 2.39 -6.29 -0.97
CA ASN A 70 3.45 -6.90 -1.78
C ASN A 70 2.99 -8.20 -2.44
N SER A 71 2.16 -9.01 -1.76
CA SER A 71 1.57 -10.21 -2.34
C SER A 71 0.68 -9.88 -3.54
N ILE A 72 -0.17 -8.85 -3.43
CA ILE A 72 -1.06 -8.40 -4.51
C ILE A 72 -0.24 -7.81 -5.66
N LEU A 73 0.69 -6.88 -5.39
CA LEU A 73 1.60 -6.31 -6.40
C LEU A 73 2.36 -7.39 -7.18
N THR A 74 2.84 -8.41 -6.48
CA THR A 74 3.55 -9.54 -7.10
C THR A 74 2.60 -10.37 -7.97
N GLY A 75 1.37 -10.63 -7.50
CA GLY A 75 0.34 -11.33 -8.26
C GLY A 75 -0.01 -10.66 -9.60
N HIS A 76 0.02 -9.32 -9.63
CA HIS A 76 -0.22 -8.53 -10.85
C HIS A 76 1.05 -8.33 -11.71
N GLY A 77 2.24 -8.66 -11.20
CA GLY A 77 3.51 -8.38 -11.89
C GLY A 77 3.94 -6.91 -11.82
N TRP A 78 3.39 -6.15 -10.89
CA TRP A 78 3.54 -4.69 -10.77
C TRP A 78 4.65 -4.25 -9.81
N ALA A 79 5.26 -5.17 -9.06
CA ALA A 79 6.29 -4.86 -8.06
C ALA A 79 7.47 -4.05 -8.62
N ALA A 80 7.89 -4.29 -9.87
CA ALA A 80 8.96 -3.52 -10.49
C ALA A 80 8.54 -2.10 -10.94
N ALA A 81 7.25 -1.93 -11.26
CA ALA A 81 6.70 -0.68 -11.80
C ALA A 81 6.37 0.33 -10.70
N TYR A 82 5.82 -0.12 -9.57
CA TYR A 82 5.39 0.73 -8.46
C TYR A 82 6.27 0.63 -7.20
N GLY A 83 7.12 -0.41 -7.12
CA GLY A 83 7.94 -0.70 -5.95
C GLY A 83 7.20 -1.52 -4.89
N THR A 84 7.95 -2.30 -4.12
CA THR A 84 7.45 -3.00 -2.92
C THR A 84 7.49 -2.08 -1.70
N VAL A 85 6.68 -2.39 -0.70
CA VAL A 85 6.58 -1.62 0.55
C VAL A 85 7.17 -2.37 1.76
N GLU A 86 7.58 -1.62 2.78
CA GLU A 86 8.11 -2.12 4.06
C GLU A 86 7.59 -1.34 5.26
#